data_AF-A0A377E376-F1
#
_entry.id   AF-A0A377E376-F1
#
_cell.length_a   1.000
_cell.length_b   1.000
_cell.length_c   1.000
_cell.angle_alpha   90.00
_cell.angle_beta   90.00
_cell.angle_gamma   90.00
#
_symmetry.space_group_name_H-M   'P 1'
#
loop_
_entity.id
_entity.type
_entity.pdbx_description
1 polymer ?
#
loop_
_entity_poly.entity_id
_entity_poly.type
_entity_poly.pdbx_seq_one_letter_code
_entity_poly.pdbx_strand_id
1 'polypeptide(L)'
;MQLFITPDSTVITLETLEAALLIAEWHLNHFIVKMDVVRGPSHSERVLRWLENHLVKNGSYDFLRRDMMQDIHRSLRKKADLEPVLEQLADEGKVQLWKTKAERIMSNTWLPKWHLQNWIQNTRL
;
A
#
# COMPACT_ATOMS: atom_id res chain seq x y z
N MET A 1 44.43 -20.36 6.77
CA MET A 1 43.45 -20.14 5.69
C MET A 1 44.15 -20.38 4.37
N GLN A 2 43.76 -21.41 3.62
CA GLN A 2 44.19 -21.61 2.23
C GLN A 2 43.24 -20.82 1.33
N LEU A 3 43.76 -19.84 0.59
CA LEU A 3 43.03 -19.15 -0.46
C LEU A 3 43.10 -20.02 -1.72
N PHE A 4 41.95 -20.52 -2.17
CA PHE A 4 41.83 -21.16 -3.48
C PHE A 4 41.73 -20.05 -4.53
N ILE A 5 42.86 -19.71 -5.15
CA ILE A 5 42.91 -18.82 -6.29
C ILE A 5 43.12 -19.70 -7.52
N THR A 6 42.22 -19.60 -8.49
CA THR A 6 42.40 -20.27 -9.79
C THR A 6 43.58 -19.60 -10.50
N PRO A 7 44.68 -20.33 -10.81
CA PRO A 7 45.77 -19.77 -11.58
C PRO A 7 45.24 -19.22 -12.91
N ASP A 8 45.76 -18.09 -13.36
CA ASP A 8 45.36 -17.41 -14.62
C ASP A 8 43.93 -16.85 -14.66
N SER A 9 43.21 -16.78 -13.53
CA SER A 9 41.91 -16.10 -13.51
C SER A 9 42.07 -14.59 -13.65
N THR A 10 41.24 -13.96 -14.48
CA THR A 10 41.12 -12.50 -14.56
C THR A 10 40.90 -11.92 -13.15
N VAL A 11 41.75 -10.97 -12.77
CA VAL A 11 41.63 -10.29 -11.48
C VAL A 11 40.31 -9.52 -11.45
N ILE A 12 39.45 -9.83 -10.48
CA ILE A 12 38.25 -9.03 -10.22
C ILE A 12 38.71 -7.70 -9.64
N THR A 13 38.60 -6.63 -10.41
CA THR A 13 38.87 -5.27 -9.95
C THR A 13 37.66 -4.72 -9.22
N LEU A 14 37.87 -3.66 -8.43
CA LEU A 14 36.78 -2.88 -7.83
C LEU A 14 35.81 -2.40 -8.92
N GLU A 15 36.34 -1.87 -10.03
CA GLU A 15 35.55 -1.41 -11.18
C GLU A 15 34.67 -2.52 -11.77
N THR A 16 35.20 -3.74 -11.88
CA THR A 16 34.44 -4.89 -12.39
C THR A 16 33.31 -5.27 -11.43
N LEU A 17 33.54 -5.16 -10.13
CA LEU A 17 32.55 -5.44 -9.10
C LEU A 17 31.47 -4.34 -9.04
N GLU A 18 31.85 -3.07 -9.16
CA GLU A 18 30.92 -1.94 -9.24
C GLU A 18 30.06 -2.00 -10.50
N ALA A 19 30.65 -2.33 -11.65
CA ALA A 19 29.90 -2.54 -12.88
C ALA A 19 28.89 -3.71 -12.75
N ALA A 20 29.29 -4.82 -12.12
CA ALA A 20 28.40 -5.93 -11.85
C ALA A 20 27.25 -5.55 -10.91
N LEU A 21 27.52 -4.73 -9.88
CA LEU A 21 26.50 -4.21 -8.97
C LEU A 21 25.48 -3.35 -9.75
N LEU A 22 25.94 -2.42 -10.57
CA LEU A 22 25.06 -1.55 -11.36
C LEU A 22 24.18 -2.35 -12.33
N ILE A 23 24.72 -3.39 -12.96
CA ILE A 23 23.95 -4.29 -13.84
C ILE A 23 22.88 -5.03 -13.03
N ALA A 24 23.23 -5.56 -11.86
CA ALA A 24 22.29 -6.25 -10.99
C ALA A 24 21.16 -5.31 -10.50
N GLU A 25 21.51 -4.11 -10.06
CA GLU A 25 20.55 -3.08 -9.64
C GLU A 25 19.61 -2.72 -10.78
N TRP A 26 20.12 -2.52 -12.00
CA TRP A 26 19.29 -2.22 -13.16
C TRP A 26 18.30 -3.35 -13.44
N HIS A 27 18.75 -4.60 -13.45
CA HIS A 27 17.89 -5.75 -13.69
C HIS A 27 16.81 -5.92 -12.62
N LEU A 28 17.17 -5.77 -11.34
CA LEU A 28 16.23 -5.89 -10.23
C LEU A 28 15.19 -4.76 -10.26
N ASN A 29 15.64 -3.51 -10.44
CA ASN A 29 14.74 -2.37 -10.56
C ASN A 29 13.79 -2.51 -11.75
N HIS A 30 14.32 -2.91 -12.91
CA HIS A 30 13.50 -3.15 -14.10
C HIS A 30 12.48 -4.26 -13.86
N PHE A 31 12.89 -5.35 -13.20
CA PHE A 31 12.00 -6.45 -12.86
C PHE A 31 10.87 -6.01 -11.92
N ILE A 32 11.16 -5.23 -10.88
CA ILE A 32 10.16 -4.69 -9.95
C ILE A 32 9.12 -3.88 -10.73
N VAL A 33 9.57 -2.92 -11.55
CA VAL A 33 8.67 -2.08 -12.35
C VAL A 33 7.79 -2.92 -13.29
N LYS A 34 8.36 -3.93 -13.95
CA LYS A 34 7.59 -4.82 -14.83
C LYS A 34 6.59 -5.67 -14.06
N MET A 35 6.97 -6.18 -12.90
CA MET A 35 6.10 -6.99 -12.05
C MET A 35 4.93 -6.18 -11.51
N ASP A 36 5.13 -4.92 -11.15
CA ASP A 36 4.05 -4.03 -10.70
C ASP A 36 3.05 -3.76 -11.83
N VAL A 37 3.53 -3.60 -13.06
CA VAL A 37 2.66 -3.44 -14.25
C VAL A 37 1.86 -4.72 -14.53
N VAL A 38 2.48 -5.89 -14.44
CA VAL A 38 1.83 -7.18 -14.77
C VAL A 38 0.85 -7.63 -13.68
N ARG A 39 1.20 -7.47 -12.40
CA ARG A 39 0.34 -7.87 -11.28
C ARG A 39 -0.90 -6.98 -11.16
N GLY A 40 -0.81 -5.75 -11.67
CA GLY A 40 -1.84 -4.74 -11.49
C GLY A 40 -1.99 -4.35 -10.02
N PRO A 41 -2.90 -3.42 -9.70
CA PRO A 41 -3.03 -2.94 -8.33
C PRO A 41 -3.54 -4.06 -7.42
N SER A 42 -2.88 -4.22 -6.28
CA SER A 42 -3.32 -5.05 -5.16
C SER A 42 -4.70 -4.63 -4.66
N HIS A 43 -5.33 -5.50 -3.86
CA HIS A 43 -6.61 -5.17 -3.24
C HIS A 43 -6.51 -3.92 -2.34
N SER A 44 -5.44 -3.78 -1.57
CA SER A 44 -5.20 -2.61 -0.72
C SER A 44 -5.05 -1.32 -1.54
N GLU A 45 -4.29 -1.34 -2.63
CA GLU A 45 -4.16 -0.19 -3.54
C GLU A 45 -5.47 0.17 -4.24
N ARG A 46 -6.31 -0.83 -4.57
CA ARG A 46 -7.64 -0.58 -5.13
C ARG A 46 -8.56 0.10 -4.12
N VAL A 47 -8.50 -0.32 -2.84
CA VAL A 47 -9.25 0.32 -1.76
C VAL A 47 -8.80 1.77 -1.56
N LEU A 48 -7.48 2.00 -1.48
CA LEU A 48 -6.94 3.36 -1.31
C LEU A 48 -7.31 4.29 -2.47
N ARG A 49 -7.15 3.83 -3.72
CA ARG A 49 -7.60 4.59 -4.90
C ARG A 49 -9.08 4.89 -4.88
N TRP A 50 -9.91 3.94 -4.42
CA TRP A 50 -11.34 4.19 -4.29
C TRP A 50 -11.61 5.30 -3.28
N LEU A 51 -10.96 5.27 -2.11
CA LEU A 51 -11.11 6.27 -1.05
C LEU A 51 -10.66 7.66 -1.53
N GLU A 52 -9.52 7.76 -2.21
CA GLU A 52 -9.03 9.03 -2.79
C GLU A 52 -10.02 9.62 -3.80
N ASN A 53 -10.50 8.80 -4.74
CA ASN A 53 -11.45 9.25 -5.75
C ASN A 53 -12.78 9.72 -5.15
N HIS A 54 -13.24 9.08 -4.06
CA HIS A 54 -14.48 9.45 -3.39
C HIS A 54 -14.29 10.60 -2.40
N LEU A 55 -13.10 10.79 -1.84
CA LEU A 55 -12.74 11.97 -1.06
C LEU A 55 -12.86 13.23 -1.92
N VAL A 56 -12.29 13.21 -3.13
CA VAL A 56 -12.36 14.36 -4.06
C VAL A 56 -13.80 14.70 -4.45
N LYS A 57 -14.68 13.69 -4.56
CA LYS A 57 -16.08 13.88 -4.95
C LYS A 57 -16.98 14.31 -3.80
N ASN A 58 -16.83 13.71 -2.62
CA ASN A 58 -17.74 13.90 -1.48
C ASN A 58 -17.23 14.96 -0.49
N GLY A 59 -15.95 15.34 -0.55
CA GLY A 59 -15.32 16.28 0.39
C GLY A 59 -15.24 15.77 1.84
N SER A 60 -15.46 14.47 2.05
CA SER A 60 -15.54 13.86 3.38
C SER A 60 -14.62 12.64 3.46
N TYR A 61 -13.99 12.47 4.62
CA TYR A 61 -13.17 11.32 4.96
C TYR A 61 -13.99 10.13 5.48
N ASP A 62 -15.30 10.32 5.66
CA ASP A 62 -16.22 9.33 6.20
C ASP A 62 -16.92 8.56 5.07
N PHE A 63 -16.69 7.25 5.04
CA PHE A 63 -17.26 6.36 4.04
C PHE A 63 -18.08 5.25 4.69
N LEU A 64 -19.18 4.85 4.05
CA LEU A 64 -19.95 3.68 4.44
C LEU A 64 -19.42 2.46 3.68
N ARG A 65 -19.20 1.35 4.39
CA ARG A 65 -18.75 0.11 3.76
C ARG A 65 -19.71 -0.38 2.67
N ARG A 66 -21.02 -0.20 2.85
CA ARG A 66 -22.03 -0.59 1.86
C ARG A 66 -21.86 0.18 0.54
N ASP A 67 -21.51 1.46 0.60
CA ASP A 67 -21.35 2.32 -0.57
C ASP A 67 -20.07 1.91 -1.31
N MET A 68 -19.01 1.58 -0.56
CA MET A 68 -17.81 0.94 -1.11
C MET A 68 -18.15 -0.36 -1.84
N MET A 69 -18.91 -1.26 -1.22
CA MET A 69 -19.25 -2.56 -1.81
C MET A 69 -20.07 -2.45 -3.11
N GLN A 70 -20.77 -1.34 -3.35
CA GLN A 70 -21.52 -1.11 -4.59
C GLN A 70 -20.59 -0.69 -5.74
N ASP A 71 -19.66 0.22 -5.47
CA ASP A 71 -18.89 0.92 -6.52
C ASP A 71 -17.42 0.51 -6.60
N ILE A 72 -16.92 -0.31 -5.68
CA ILE A 72 -15.57 -0.85 -5.74
C ILE A 72 -15.45 -1.98 -6.77
N HIS A 73 -14.20 -2.31 -7.11
CA HIS A 73 -13.83 -3.42 -7.99
C HIS A 73 -14.55 -4.72 -7.61
N ARG A 74 -14.99 -5.50 -8.60
CA ARG A 74 -15.85 -6.68 -8.44
C ARG A 74 -15.33 -7.68 -7.38
N SER A 75 -14.02 -7.89 -7.32
CA SER A 75 -13.37 -8.81 -6.36
C SER A 75 -13.45 -8.36 -4.89
N LEU A 76 -13.84 -7.11 -4.63
CA LEU A 76 -13.94 -6.51 -3.29
C LEU A 76 -15.38 -6.17 -2.89
N ARG A 77 -16.38 -6.58 -3.69
CA ARG A 77 -17.79 -6.30 -3.38
C ARG A 77 -18.36 -7.17 -2.28
N LYS A 78 -17.71 -8.28 -1.92
CA LYS A 78 -18.14 -9.13 -0.81
C LYS A 78 -17.43 -8.69 0.47
N LYS A 79 -18.17 -8.68 1.57
CA LYS A 79 -17.63 -8.33 2.89
C LYS A 79 -16.43 -9.19 3.27
N ALA A 80 -16.50 -10.51 3.01
CA ALA A 80 -15.41 -11.44 3.30
C ALA A 80 -14.09 -11.12 2.56
N ASP A 81 -14.16 -10.46 1.41
CA ASP A 81 -12.98 -10.08 0.62
C ASP A 81 -12.49 -8.67 0.97
N LEU A 82 -13.39 -7.78 1.40
CA LEU A 82 -13.10 -6.39 1.73
C LEU A 82 -12.65 -6.18 3.18
N GLU A 83 -13.26 -6.90 4.13
CA GLU A 83 -12.95 -6.76 5.57
C GLU A 83 -11.46 -6.99 5.88
N PRO A 84 -10.80 -8.07 5.39
CA PRO A 84 -9.39 -8.31 5.70
C PRO A 84 -8.47 -7.20 5.17
N VAL A 85 -8.83 -6.64 4.01
CA VAL A 85 -8.08 -5.55 3.39
C VAL A 85 -8.24 -4.26 4.20
N LEU A 86 -9.45 -4.00 4.71
CA LEU A 86 -9.72 -2.86 5.57
C LEU A 86 -9.04 -2.99 6.94
N GLU A 87 -9.01 -4.19 7.52
CA GLU A 87 -8.28 -4.49 8.75
C GLU A 87 -6.79 -4.27 8.56
N GLN A 88 -6.20 -4.81 7.48
CA GLN A 88 -4.81 -4.56 7.12
C GLN A 88 -4.52 -3.05 6.99
N LEU A 89 -5.36 -2.31 6.28
CA LEU A 89 -5.18 -0.86 6.11
C LEU A 89 -5.35 -0.09 7.43
N ALA A 90 -6.12 -0.62 8.37
CA ALA A 90 -6.26 -0.04 9.70
C ALA A 90 -5.01 -0.28 10.55
N ASP A 91 -4.44 -1.49 10.49
CA ASP A 91 -3.17 -1.82 11.14
C ASP A 91 -2.01 -0.98 10.58
N GLU A 92 -2.03 -0.69 9.28
CA GLU A 92 -1.10 0.23 8.62
C GLU A 92 -1.37 1.72 8.94
N GLY A 93 -2.43 2.03 9.71
CA GLY A 93 -2.80 3.40 10.10
C GLY A 93 -3.37 4.26 8.96
N LYS A 94 -3.67 3.66 7.80
CA LYS A 94 -4.18 4.36 6.61
C LYS A 94 -5.68 4.64 6.69
N VAL A 95 -6.42 3.80 7.41
CA VAL A 95 -7.85 3.98 7.69
C VAL A 95 -8.14 3.74 9.16
N GLN A 96 -9.30 4.18 9.64
CA GLN A 96 -9.85 3.84 10.94
C GLN A 96 -11.23 3.23 10.76
N LEU A 97 -11.43 2.04 11.32
CA LEU A 97 -12.70 1.31 11.25
C LEU A 97 -13.55 1.63 12.48
N TRP A 98 -14.82 1.95 12.27
CA TRP A 98 -15.74 2.31 13.34
C TRP A 98 -16.87 1.28 13.41
N LYS A 99 -16.97 0.58 14.55
CA LYS A 99 -18.09 -0.32 14.87
C LYS A 99 -19.31 0.50 15.33
N THR A 100 -19.90 1.27 14.42
CA THR A 100 -21.25 1.82 14.60
C THR A 100 -22.26 0.96 13.84
N LYS A 101 -23.56 1.16 14.10
CA LYS A 101 -24.68 0.47 13.44
C LYS A 101 -24.63 0.51 11.89
N ALA A 102 -23.78 1.38 11.32
CA ALA A 102 -23.62 1.60 9.89
C ALA A 102 -22.23 1.20 9.32
N GLU A 103 -21.32 0.61 10.11
CA GLU A 103 -19.97 0.16 9.68
C GLU A 103 -19.20 1.23 8.89
N ARG A 104 -18.90 2.36 9.56
CA ARG A 104 -18.21 3.51 8.97
C ARG A 104 -16.70 3.30 8.90
N ILE A 105 -16.09 3.85 7.85
CA ILE A 105 -14.64 3.82 7.59
C ILE A 105 -14.18 5.27 7.45
N MET A 106 -13.17 5.67 8.21
CA MET A 106 -12.55 6.99 8.09
C MET A 106 -11.19 6.85 7.43
N SER A 107 -10.92 7.57 6.35
CA SER A 107 -9.60 7.55 5.70
C SER A 107 -8.65 8.51 6.42
N ASN A 108 -7.54 7.99 6.94
CA ASN A 108 -6.53 8.75 7.69
C ASN A 108 -5.32 9.16 6.85
N THR A 109 -5.17 8.55 5.66
CA THR A 109 -4.04 8.72 4.75
C THR A 109 -3.73 10.19 4.40
N TRP A 110 -4.71 11.09 4.57
CA TRP A 110 -4.61 12.50 4.15
C TRP A 110 -5.02 13.50 5.23
N LEU A 111 -5.19 13.06 6.49
CA LEU A 111 -5.55 13.96 7.60
C LEU A 111 -4.30 14.60 8.22
N PRO A 112 -4.27 15.93 8.40
CA PRO A 112 -3.30 16.55 9.29
C PRO A 112 -3.46 15.99 10.71
N LYS A 113 -2.36 15.64 11.39
CA LYS A 113 -2.38 15.02 12.75
C LYS A 113 -3.26 15.75 13.77
N TRP A 114 -3.42 17.07 13.65
CA TRP A 114 -4.24 17.89 14.54
C TRP A 114 -5.76 17.74 14.30
N HIS A 115 -6.18 17.31 13.11
CA HIS A 115 -7.59 17.07 12.78
C HIS A 115 -8.13 15.78 13.45
N LEU A 116 -7.27 14.75 13.56
CA LEU A 116 -7.57 13.50 14.25
C LEU A 116 -7.83 13.74 15.75
N GLN A 117 -7.02 14.58 16.41
CA GLN A 117 -7.17 14.87 17.83
C GLN A 117 -8.43 15.67 18.17
N ASN A 118 -8.77 16.68 17.36
CA ASN A 118 -9.99 17.49 17.58
C ASN A 118 -11.28 16.70 17.35
N TRP A 119 -11.29 15.75 16.41
CA TRP A 119 -12.49 14.97 16.12
C TRP A 119 -12.74 13.85 17.14
N ILE A 120 -11.67 13.22 17.65
CA ILE A 120 -11.75 12.24 18.74
C ILE A 120 -12.33 12.86 20.03
N GLN A 121 -12.05 14.13 20.30
CA GLN A 121 -12.61 14.82 21.47
C GLN A 121 -14.09 15.21 21.30
N ASN A 122 -14.53 15.52 20.09
CA ASN A 122 -15.91 15.98 19.82
C ASN A 122 -16.93 14.84 19.58
N THR A 123 -16.50 13.58 19.49
CA THR A 123 -17.37 12.41 19.24
C THR A 123 -17.60 11.52 20.46
N ARG A 124 -17.10 11.91 21.64
CA ARG A 124 -17.41 11.28 22.95
C ARG A 124 -18.57 11.97 23.69
N LEU A 125 -19.64 12.33 22.97
CA LEU A 125 -20.91 12.81 23.53
C LEU A 125 -22.05 11.92 23.05
#